data_AF-A0A4Q7DG01-F1
#
_entry.id   AF-A0A4Q7DG01-F1
#
_cell.length_a   1.000
_cell.length_b   1.000
_cell.length_c   1.000
_cell.angle_alpha   90.00
_cell.angle_beta   90.00
_cell.angle_gamma   90.00
#
_symmetry.space_group_name_H-M   'P 1'
#
loop_
_entity.id
_entity.type
_entity.pdbx_description
1 polymer ?
#
loop_
_entity_poly.entity_id
_entity_poly.type
_entity_poly.pdbx_seq_one_letter_code
_entity_poly.pdbx_strand_id
1 'polypeptide(L)'
;MRNQFSVWLHKMELTYQEASQLLKVPVQTVEGYICGKTPVPPQHLMACRVLLKVRTQRLNRERRLQKRSCLSFGPVPKTKEKGGLV
;
A
#
# COMPACT_ATOMS: atom_id res chain seq x y z
N MET A 1 -20.75 6.68 -12.58
CA MET A 1 -19.33 7.08 -12.79
C MET A 1 -18.54 6.80 -11.51
N ARG A 2 -17.41 6.09 -11.55
CA ARG A 2 -16.54 5.96 -10.36
C ARG A 2 -15.60 7.16 -10.29
N ASN A 3 -15.68 7.92 -9.22
CA ASN A 3 -14.84 9.09 -8.99
C ASN A 3 -13.39 8.66 -8.71
N GLN A 4 -12.39 9.31 -9.33
CA GLN A 4 -10.97 9.01 -9.09
C GLN A 4 -10.59 9.16 -7.62
N PHE A 5 -11.23 10.09 -6.91
CA PHE A 5 -10.99 10.35 -5.50
C PHE A 5 -11.49 9.21 -4.60
N SER A 6 -12.65 8.61 -4.91
CA SER A 6 -13.16 7.47 -4.14
C SER A 6 -12.31 6.21 -4.32
N VAL A 7 -11.79 6.00 -5.54
CA VAL A 7 -10.83 4.91 -5.82
C VAL A 7 -9.54 5.10 -5.02
N TRP A 8 -9.04 6.35 -4.92
CA TRP A 8 -7.86 6.66 -4.12
C TRP A 8 -8.09 6.32 -2.64
N LEU A 9 -9.20 6.78 -2.08
CA LEU A 9 -9.54 6.60 -0.67
C LEU A 9 -9.65 5.11 -0.31
N HIS A 10 -10.31 4.33 -1.18
CA HIS A 10 -10.41 2.88 -1.03
C HIS A 10 -9.05 2.17 -1.15
N LYS A 11 -8.18 2.58 -2.07
CA LYS A 11 -6.85 1.97 -2.22
C LYS A 11 -5.91 2.30 -1.06
N MET A 12 -6.13 3.44 -0.42
CA MET A 12 -5.37 3.86 0.75
C MET A 12 -6.00 3.38 2.05
N GLU A 13 -7.18 2.76 2.03
CA GLU A 13 -7.91 2.30 3.22
C GLU A 13 -8.02 3.41 4.28
N LEU A 14 -8.21 4.66 3.83
CA LEU A 14 -8.29 5.82 4.70
C LEU A 14 -9.73 6.12 5.06
N THR A 15 -9.95 6.53 6.30
CA THR A 15 -11.20 7.15 6.75
C THR A 15 -11.31 8.57 6.19
N TYR A 16 -12.52 9.14 6.21
CA TYR A 16 -12.72 10.54 5.78
C TYR A 16 -11.94 11.53 6.63
N GLN A 17 -11.77 11.23 7.92
CA GLN A 17 -11.03 12.06 8.86
C GLN A 17 -9.53 12.08 8.54
N GLU A 18 -8.93 10.92 8.27
CA GLU A 18 -7.52 10.84 7.86
C GLU A 18 -7.28 11.50 6.49
N ALA A 19 -8.21 11.31 5.54
CA ALA A 19 -8.15 11.99 4.25
C ALA A 19 -8.24 13.51 4.40
N SER A 20 -9.06 14.00 5.32
CA SER A 20 -9.19 15.43 5.65
C SER A 20 -7.87 15.99 6.19
N GLN A 21 -7.21 15.26 7.09
CA GLN A 21 -5.92 15.66 7.65
C GLN A 21 -4.81 15.66 6.60
N LEU A 22 -4.75 14.64 5.75
CA LEU A 22 -3.74 14.52 4.68
C LEU A 22 -3.86 15.64 3.63
N LEU A 23 -5.09 15.98 3.26
CA LEU A 23 -5.36 17.00 2.25
C LEU A 23 -5.55 18.40 2.84
N LYS A 24 -5.51 18.53 4.17
CA LYS A 24 -5.74 19.78 4.92
C LYS A 24 -7.06 20.46 4.52
N VAL A 25 -8.12 19.67 4.39
CA VAL A 25 -9.47 20.15 4.08
C VAL A 25 -10.48 19.66 5.13
N PRO A 26 -11.62 20.35 5.29
CA PRO A 26 -12.71 19.87 6.14
C PRO A 26 -13.25 18.52 5.67
N VAL A 27 -13.73 17.70 6.61
CA VAL A 27 -14.35 16.39 6.32
C VAL A 27 -15.53 16.51 5.36
N GLN A 28 -16.36 17.54 5.53
CA GLN A 28 -17.49 17.83 4.63
C GLN A 28 -17.05 18.03 3.18
N THR A 29 -15.87 18.62 2.97
CA THR A 29 -15.30 18.80 1.63
C THR A 29 -14.87 17.46 1.03
N VAL A 30 -14.31 16.56 1.85
CA VAL A 30 -13.96 15.19 1.44
C VAL A 30 -15.21 14.41 1.03
N GLU A 31 -16.29 14.51 1.80
CA GLU A 31 -17.58 13.92 1.46
C GLU A 31 -18.15 14.50 0.16
N GLY A 32 -18.07 15.83 0.01
CA GLY A 32 -18.46 16.53 -1.21
C GLY A 32 -17.70 16.06 -2.44
N TYR A 33 -16.39 15.79 -2.31
CA TYR A 33 -15.59 15.18 -3.36
C TYR A 33 -16.12 13.80 -3.72
N ILE A 34 -16.35 12.90 -2.75
CA ILE A 34 -16.80 11.53 -3.01
C ILE A 34 -18.18 11.50 -3.68
N CYS A 35 -19.12 12.28 -3.17
CA CYS A 35 -20.48 12.38 -3.70
C CYS A 35 -20.55 13.09 -5.06
N GLY A 36 -19.45 13.69 -5.54
CA GLY A 36 -19.42 14.45 -6.78
C GLY A 36 -20.16 15.79 -6.70
N LYS A 37 -20.48 16.26 -5.48
CA LYS A 37 -21.10 17.57 -5.24
C LYS A 37 -20.08 18.71 -5.37
N THR A 38 -18.82 18.42 -5.02
CA THR A 38 -17.72 19.37 -5.09
C THR A 38 -16.68 18.86 -6.08
N PRO A 39 -16.25 19.67 -7.06
CA PRO A 39 -15.16 19.27 -7.94
C PRO A 39 -13.85 19.16 -7.16
N VAL A 40 -13.08 18.12 -7.45
CA VAL A 40 -11.78 17.90 -6.79
C VAL A 40 -10.72 18.76 -7.48
N PRO A 41 -10.02 19.66 -6.75
CA PRO A 41 -8.96 20.47 -7.33
C PRO A 41 -7.83 19.60 -7.92
N PRO A 42 -7.20 20.00 -9.04
CA PRO A 42 -6.09 19.26 -9.63
C PRO A 42 -4.92 19.02 -8.66
N GLN A 43 -4.67 19.96 -7.76
CA GLN A 43 -3.65 19.88 -6.72
C GLN A 43 -3.89 18.70 -5.77
N HIS A 44 -5.14 18.50 -5.33
CA HIS A 44 -5.51 17.36 -4.47
C HIS A 44 -5.44 16.04 -5.24
N LEU A 45 -5.85 16.02 -6.52
CA LEU A 45 -5.69 14.82 -7.36
C LEU A 45 -4.22 14.43 -7.52
N MET A 46 -3.32 15.40 -7.70
CA MET A 46 -1.88 15.14 -7.75
C MET A 46 -1.33 14.63 -6.41
N ALA A 47 -1.71 15.25 -5.30
CA ALA A 47 -1.32 14.79 -3.95
C ALA A 47 -1.75 13.33 -3.72
N CYS A 48 -3.00 13.00 -4.06
CA CYS A 48 -3.53 11.63 -4.00
C CYS A 48 -2.67 10.64 -4.83
N ARG A 49 -2.31 11.01 -6.07
CA ARG A 49 -1.46 10.17 -6.95
C ARG A 49 -0.06 9.94 -6.38
N VAL A 50 0.58 10.98 -5.84
CA VAL A 50 1.91 10.88 -5.22
C VAL A 50 1.85 9.93 -4.01
N LEU A 51 0.86 10.11 -3.12
CA LEU A 51 0.69 9.26 -1.95
C LEU A 51 0.48 7.78 -2.30
N LEU A 52 -0.32 7.49 -3.34
CA LEU A 52 -0.49 6.12 -3.84
C LEU A 52 0.82 5.51 -4.35
N LYS A 53 1.61 6.30 -5.10
CA LYS A 53 2.89 5.82 -5.64
C LYS A 53 3.87 5.50 -4.52
N VAL A 54 3.96 6.35 -3.51
CA VAL A 54 4.81 6.13 -2.33
C VAL A 54 4.39 4.87 -1.58
N ARG A 55 3.09 4.69 -1.29
CA ARG A 55 2.57 3.47 -0.64
C ARG A 55 2.89 2.21 -1.45
N THR A 56 2.68 2.26 -2.77
CA THR A 56 2.94 1.13 -3.66
C THR A 56 4.42 0.75 -3.71
N GLN A 57 5.31 1.75 -3.76
CA GLN A 57 6.76 1.53 -3.73
C GLN A 57 7.20 0.91 -2.40
N ARG A 58 6.66 1.38 -1.27
CA ARG A 58 6.94 0.81 0.06
C ARG A 58 6.51 -0.66 0.13
N LEU A 59 5.27 -0.97 -0.24
CA LEU A 59 4.75 -2.35 -0.28
C LEU A 59 5.59 -3.25 -1.19
N ASN A 60 6.00 -2.76 -2.36
CA ASN A 60 6.85 -3.51 -3.28
C ASN A 60 8.26 -3.74 -2.73
N ARG A 61 8.82 -2.77 -1.99
CA ARG A 61 10.11 -2.93 -1.30
C ARG A 61 10.02 -3.98 -0.20
N GLU A 62 8.97 -3.93 0.62
CA GLU A 62 8.71 -4.91 1.67
C GLU A 62 8.55 -6.33 1.09
N ARG A 63 7.76 -6.50 0.02
CA ARG A 63 7.64 -7.80 -0.68
C ARG A 63 8.98 -8.31 -1.24
N ARG A 64 9.82 -7.43 -1.78
CA ARG A 64 11.15 -7.81 -2.30
C ARG A 64 12.09 -8.25 -1.16
N LEU A 65 12.03 -7.58 -0.02
CA LEU A 65 12.80 -7.96 1.17
C LEU A 65 12.30 -9.30 1.74
N GLN A 66 10.99 -9.52 1.78
CA GLN A 66 10.40 -10.78 2.23
C GLN A 66 10.76 -11.96 1.30
N LYS A 67 10.71 -11.76 -0.03
CA LYS A 67 11.20 -12.75 -1.01
C LYS A 67 12.69 -13.07 -0.87
N ARG A 68 13.52 -12.09 -0.49
CA ARG A 68 14.94 -12.32 -0.20
C ARG A 68 15.14 -13.10 1.11
N SER A 69 14.30 -12.88 2.11
CA SER A 69 14.36 -13.61 3.38
C SER A 69 13.98 -15.09 3.25
N CYS A 70 13.13 -15.45 2.27
CA CYS A 70 12.77 -16.85 1.98
C CYS A 70 13.83 -17.63 1.19
N LEU A 71 14.90 -16.98 0.72
CA LEU A 71 16.01 -17.65 0.01
C LEU A 71 17.15 -18.09 0.94
N SER A 72 16.98 -17.95 2.26
CA SER A 72 17.98 -18.32 3.28
C SER A 72 17.64 -19.61 4.04
N PHE A 73 16.95 -20.56 3.41
CA PHE A 73 16.99 -21.96 3.82
C PHE A 73 17.42 -22.78 2.61
N GLY A 74 18.74 -22.79 2.36
CA GLY A 74 19.34 -23.85 1.56
C GLY A 74 18.99 -25.21 2.19
N PRO A 75 18.82 -26.28 1.40
CA PRO A 75 18.52 -27.59 1.94
C PRO A 75 19.60 -27.98 2.95
N VAL A 76 19.18 -28.28 4.17
CA VAL A 76 20.04 -28.88 5.21
C VAL A 76 20.74 -30.09 4.59
N PRO A 77 22.09 -30.16 4.57
CA PRO A 77 22.76 -31.35 4.10
C PRO A 77 22.35 -32.52 4.99
N LYS A 78 21.73 -33.54 4.39
CA LYS A 78 21.46 -34.82 5.07
C LYS A 78 22.79 -35.42 5.48
N THR A 79 23.12 -35.34 6.76
CA THR A 79 24.15 -36.16 7.41
C THR A 79 23.77 -37.61 7.14
N LYS A 80 24.53 -38.30 6.27
CA LYS A 80 24.45 -39.75 6.14
C LYS A 80 25.11 -40.35 7.36
N GLU A 81 24.32 -40.63 8.40
CA GLU A 81 24.69 -41.63 9.38
C GLU A 81 24.47 -43.00 8.72
N LYS A 82 25.56 -43.63 8.27
CA LYS A 82 25.61 -45.07 8.03
C LYS A 82 26.60 -45.64 9.03
N GLY A 83 26.07 -46.27 10.08
CA GLY A 83 26.84 -47.20 10.89
C GLY A 83 27.30 -48.39 10.04
N GLY A 84 28.39 -49.03 10.50
CA GLY A 84 28.77 -50.37 10.04
C GLY A 84 30.26 -50.62 9.93
N LEU A 85 30.86 -51.06 11.04
CA LEU A 85 31.59 -52.34 11.16
C LEU A 85 32.68 -52.67 10.12
N VAL A 86 33.96 -52.45 10.49
CA VAL A 86 35.04 -53.46 10.50
C VAL A 86 36.15 -53.03 11.44
#